data_AF-A0A439DM06-F1
#
_entry.id   AF-A0A439DM06-F1
#
_cell.length_a   1.000
_cell.length_b   1.000
_cell.length_c   1.000
_cell.angle_alpha   90.00
_cell.angle_beta   90.00
_cell.angle_gamma   90.00
#
_symmetry.space_group_name_H-M   'P 1'
#
loop_
_entity.id
_entity.type
_entity.pdbx_description
1 polymer ?
#
loop_
_entity_poly.entity_id
_entity_poly.type
_entity_poly.pdbx_seq_one_letter_code
_entity_poly.pdbx_strand_id
1 'polypeptide(L)'
;ERWAVGLPRVRDLSGPMAAVGGLFAMSADAVRFVFRRPFQWREFLEQCWFIARVALAPTLLVAIPFTVLISFTLNILLRELGAADLSGAGAAFGAVTQVGPIVTVLIVAGAGSTAICADLGSRTIREEIDAMEV
;
A
#
# COMPACT_ATOMS: atom_id res chain seq x y z
N GLU A 1 -27.34 10.47 3.63
CA GLU A 1 -27.88 10.51 2.23
C GLU A 1 -26.82 10.73 1.11
N ARG A 2 -25.56 11.08 1.43
CA ARG A 2 -24.55 11.41 0.39
C ARG A 2 -23.74 10.23 -0.14
N TRP A 3 -23.73 9.10 0.56
CA TRP A 3 -22.97 7.92 0.20
C TRP A 3 -23.93 6.79 -0.14
N ALA A 4 -24.19 6.61 -1.43
CA ALA A 4 -25.15 5.64 -1.93
C ALA A 4 -24.81 4.23 -1.45
N VAL A 5 -25.62 3.75 -0.50
CA VAL A 5 -25.68 2.36 -0.06
C VAL A 5 -26.20 1.53 -1.22
N GLY A 6 -25.29 0.86 -1.94
CA GLY A 6 -25.63 -0.17 -2.91
C GLY A 6 -24.80 -0.09 -4.19
N LEU A 7 -24.02 -1.13 -4.44
CA LEU A 7 -23.43 -1.40 -5.74
C LEU A 7 -24.53 -1.29 -6.83
N PRO A 8 -24.39 -0.38 -7.81
CA PRO A 8 -25.40 -0.24 -8.86
C PRO A 8 -25.53 -1.57 -9.61
N ARG A 9 -26.76 -2.07 -9.77
CA ARG A 9 -27.04 -3.28 -10.56
C ARG A 9 -26.44 -3.09 -11.95
N VAL A 10 -25.50 -3.97 -12.32
CA VAL A 10 -24.78 -3.96 -13.60
C VAL A 10 -25.75 -4.36 -14.71
N ARG A 11 -26.59 -3.42 -15.13
CA ARG A 11 -27.50 -3.58 -16.27
C ARG A 11 -27.09 -2.70 -17.45
N ASP A 12 -26.40 -1.59 -17.18
CA ASP A 12 -25.90 -0.61 -18.15
C ASP A 12 -24.47 -0.14 -17.80
N LEU A 13 -23.75 0.42 -18.78
CA LEU A 13 -22.41 1.02 -18.62
C LEU A 13 -22.37 2.17 -17.59
N SER A 14 -23.54 2.69 -17.20
CA SER A 14 -23.72 3.71 -16.16
C SER A 14 -23.36 3.21 -14.76
N GLY A 15 -23.52 1.92 -14.46
CA GLY A 15 -23.20 1.33 -13.15
C GLY A 15 -21.70 1.40 -12.81
N PRO A 16 -20.81 0.88 -13.67
CA PRO A 16 -19.36 0.98 -13.49
C PRO A 16 -18.86 2.43 -13.42
N MET A 17 -19.39 3.31 -14.26
CA MET A 17 -19.01 4.74 -14.25
C MET A 17 -19.43 5.44 -12.96
N ALA A 18 -20.59 5.10 -12.39
CA ALA A 18 -21.02 5.62 -11.10
C ALA A 18 -20.12 5.14 -9.95
N ALA A 19 -19.67 3.88 -9.96
CA ALA A 19 -18.73 3.36 -8.97
C ALA A 19 -17.37 4.08 -9.01
N VAL A 20 -16.85 4.33 -10.22
CA VAL A 20 -15.63 5.12 -10.43
C VAL A 20 -15.82 6.55 -9.91
N GLY A 21 -16.94 7.19 -10.23
CA GLY A 21 -17.28 8.51 -9.71
C GLY A 21 -17.34 8.57 -8.17
N GLY A 22 -17.93 7.55 -7.54
CA GLY A 22 -17.97 7.40 -6.09
C GLY A 22 -16.58 7.28 -5.45
N LEU A 23 -15.69 6.47 -6.05
CA LEU A 23 -14.30 6.34 -5.60
C LEU A 23 -13.56 7.69 -5.62
N PHE A 24 -13.68 8.45 -6.71
CA PHE A 24 -13.05 9.76 -6.82
C PHE A 24 -13.62 10.78 -5.84
N ALA A 25 -14.95 10.79 -5.65
CA ALA A 25 -15.60 11.66 -4.67
C ALA A 25 -15.12 11.35 -3.23
N MET A 26 -15.12 10.07 -2.84
CA MET A 26 -14.64 9.64 -1.52
C MET A 26 -13.15 9.99 -1.31
N SER A 27 -12.33 9.77 -2.34
CA SER A 27 -10.90 10.10 -2.28
C SER A 27 -10.66 11.60 -2.15
N ALA A 28 -11.43 12.42 -2.88
CA ALA A 28 -11.33 13.88 -2.79
C ALA A 28 -11.75 14.39 -1.41
N ASP A 29 -12.81 13.84 -0.82
CA ASP A 29 -13.24 14.18 0.54
C ASP A 29 -12.19 13.74 1.58
N ALA A 30 -11.61 12.55 1.44
CA ALA A 30 -10.52 12.10 2.31
C ALA A 30 -9.33 13.07 2.28
N VAL A 31 -8.88 13.49 1.09
CA VAL A 31 -7.80 14.48 0.93
C VAL A 31 -8.19 15.83 1.54
N ARG A 32 -9.43 16.28 1.34
CA ARG A 32 -9.94 17.53 1.93
C ARG A 32 -9.88 17.50 3.46
N PHE A 33 -10.23 16.38 4.09
CA PHE A 33 -10.22 16.24 5.55
C PHE A 33 -8.81 16.26 6.15
N VAL A 34 -7.77 15.87 5.40
CA VAL A 34 -6.37 15.99 5.84
C VAL A 34 -5.99 17.43 6.19
N PHE A 35 -6.52 18.41 5.44
CA PHE A 35 -6.22 19.83 5.65
C PHE A 35 -7.16 20.52 6.66
N ARG A 36 -8.18 19.83 7.17
CA ARG A 36 -9.14 20.40 8.13
C ARG A 36 -8.62 20.21 9.56
N ARG A 37 -8.62 21.30 10.35
CA ARG A 37 -8.30 21.24 11.78
C ARG A 37 -9.57 20.98 12.61
N PRO A 38 -9.51 20.29 13.76
CA PRO A 38 -8.34 19.65 14.39
C PRO A 38 -8.00 18.28 13.80
N PHE A 39 -6.71 18.03 13.50
CA PHE A 39 -6.25 16.75 12.96
C PHE A 39 -5.97 15.74 14.08
N GLN A 40 -6.44 14.51 13.93
CA GLN A 40 -6.33 13.44 14.93
C GLN A 40 -4.99 12.69 14.81
N TRP A 41 -3.90 13.31 15.28
CA TRP A 41 -2.54 12.73 15.19
C TRP A 41 -2.38 11.36 15.85
N ARG A 42 -3.11 11.11 16.94
CA ARG A 42 -3.05 9.82 17.66
C ARG A 42 -3.57 8.69 16.78
N GLU A 43 -4.75 8.88 16.18
CA GLU A 43 -5.34 7.91 15.25
C GLU A 43 -4.47 7.71 14.02
N PHE A 44 -3.92 8.79 13.46
CA PHE A 44 -3.03 8.70 12.30
C PHE A 44 -1.81 7.80 12.59
N LEU A 45 -1.16 7.96 13.74
CA LEU A 45 -0.01 7.14 14.13
C LEU A 45 -0.42 5.67 14.37
N GLU A 46 -1.57 5.44 14.99
CA GLU A 46 -2.11 4.09 15.21
C GLU A 46 -2.40 3.39 13.87
N GLN A 47 -2.98 4.09 12.89
CA GLN A 47 -3.23 3.58 11.54
C GLN A 47 -1.93 3.33 10.76
N CYS A 48 -0.95 4.24 10.83
CA CYS A 48 0.36 4.01 10.23
C CYS A 48 1.05 2.77 10.84
N TRP A 49 0.94 2.59 12.15
CA TRP A 49 1.50 1.42 12.84
C TRP A 49 0.79 0.11 12.45
N PHE A 50 -0.53 0.14 12.29
CA PHE A 50 -1.29 -1.00 11.79
C PHE A 50 -0.78 -1.43 10.40
N ILE A 51 -0.68 -0.50 9.45
CA ILE A 51 -0.19 -0.78 8.10
C ILE A 51 1.24 -1.31 8.14
N ALA A 52 2.11 -0.68 8.95
CA ALA A 52 3.50 -1.12 9.10
C ALA A 52 3.59 -2.56 9.60
N ARG A 53 2.80 -2.94 10.60
CA ARG A 53 2.78 -4.31 11.15
C ARG A 53 2.31 -5.36 10.15
N VAL A 54 1.28 -5.05 9.37
CA VAL A 54 0.76 -5.98 8.36
C VAL A 54 1.73 -6.13 7.19
N ALA A 55 2.42 -5.05 6.79
CA ALA A 55 3.35 -5.07 5.67
C ALA A 55 4.74 -5.63 6.00
N LEU A 56 5.16 -5.64 7.28
CA LEU A 56 6.53 -5.98 7.67
C LEU A 56 6.92 -7.42 7.31
N ALA A 57 6.10 -8.40 7.70
CA ALA A 57 6.43 -9.82 7.47
C ALA A 57 6.46 -10.17 5.96
N PRO A 58 5.46 -9.80 5.13
CA PRO A 58 5.53 -9.99 3.68
C PRO A 58 6.73 -9.29 3.04
N THR A 59 7.06 -8.06 3.49
CA THR A 59 8.22 -7.32 2.99
C THR A 59 9.51 -8.08 3.22
N LEU A 60 9.74 -8.60 4.42
CA LEU A 60 10.95 -9.36 4.74
C LEU A 60 11.03 -10.67 3.93
N LEU A 61 9.92 -11.39 3.81
CA LEU A 61 9.85 -12.64 3.06
C LEU A 61 10.22 -12.46 1.58
N VAL A 62 9.85 -11.31 0.98
CA VAL A 62 10.16 -11.01 -0.43
C VAL A 62 11.54 -10.34 -0.58
N ALA A 63 11.90 -9.40 0.29
CA ALA A 63 13.11 -8.60 0.17
C ALA A 63 14.39 -9.43 0.29
N ILE A 64 14.43 -10.43 1.20
CA ILE A 64 15.61 -11.26 1.43
C ILE A 64 16.01 -12.05 0.17
N PRO A 65 15.15 -12.94 -0.40
CA PRO A 65 15.54 -13.72 -1.56
C PRO A 65 15.79 -12.84 -2.79
N PHE A 66 15.04 -11.75 -2.95
CA PHE A 66 15.21 -10.84 -4.08
C PHE A 66 16.56 -10.11 -4.04
N THR A 67 16.97 -9.64 -2.86
CA THR A 67 18.27 -8.97 -2.66
C THR A 67 19.43 -9.95 -2.84
N VAL A 68 19.29 -11.18 -2.33
CA VAL A 68 20.31 -12.23 -2.51
C VAL A 68 20.47 -12.59 -3.98
N LEU A 69 19.37 -12.78 -4.71
CA LEU A 69 19.39 -13.10 -6.14
C LEU A 69 20.10 -11.99 -6.93
N ILE A 70 19.75 -10.73 -6.71
CA ILE A 70 20.38 -9.60 -7.42
C ILE A 70 21.86 -9.47 -7.06
N SER A 71 22.21 -9.63 -5.79
CA SER A 71 23.61 -9.58 -5.35
C SER A 71 24.43 -10.67 -6.02
N PHE A 72 23.87 -11.87 -6.17
CA PHE A 72 24.51 -12.98 -6.86
C PHE A 72 24.68 -12.71 -8.36
N THR A 73 23.64 -12.23 -9.05
CA THR A 73 23.72 -11.88 -10.47
C THR A 73 24.75 -10.77 -10.71
N LEU A 74 24.77 -9.72 -9.89
CA LEU A 74 25.76 -8.65 -9.96
C LEU A 74 27.18 -9.16 -9.73
N ASN A 75 27.37 -10.09 -8.79
CA ASN A 75 28.68 -10.67 -8.52
C ASN A 75 29.26 -11.43 -9.72
N ILE A 76 28.42 -12.21 -10.42
CA ILE A 76 28.82 -12.93 -11.63
C ILE A 76 29.28 -11.93 -12.70
N LEU A 77 28.47 -10.91 -12.97
CA LEU A 77 28.79 -9.87 -13.97
C LEU A 77 30.08 -9.12 -13.63
N LEU A 78 30.27 -8.74 -12.37
CA LEU A 78 31.48 -8.04 -11.93
C LEU A 78 32.72 -8.92 -11.97
N ARG A 79 32.60 -10.23 -11.72
CA ARG A 79 33.70 -11.18 -11.90
C ARG A 79 34.13 -11.29 -13.36
N GLU A 80 33.19 -11.33 -14.29
CA GLU A 80 33.49 -11.37 -15.74
C GLU A 80 34.21 -10.10 -16.20
N LEU A 81 33.95 -8.96 -15.56
CA LEU A 81 34.59 -7.67 -15.84
C LEU A 81 35.89 -7.44 -15.04
N GLY A 82 36.31 -8.38 -14.20
CA GLY A 82 37.51 -8.24 -13.36
C GLY A 82 37.37 -7.27 -12.18
N ALA A 83 36.15 -6.89 -11.81
CA ALA A 83 35.83 -5.89 -10.78
C ALA A 83 35.08 -6.50 -9.56
N ALA A 84 35.41 -7.74 -9.19
CA ALA A 84 34.73 -8.48 -8.13
C ALA A 84 34.73 -7.76 -6.76
N ASP A 85 35.76 -6.97 -6.47
CA ASP A 85 35.89 -6.22 -5.22
C ASP A 85 34.81 -5.13 -5.06
N LEU A 86 34.22 -4.67 -6.17
CA LEU A 86 33.14 -3.67 -6.16
C LEU A 86 31.75 -4.29 -5.94
N SER A 87 31.65 -5.62 -5.87
CA SER A 87 30.37 -6.34 -5.78
C SER A 87 29.57 -6.00 -4.53
N GLY A 88 30.21 -5.75 -3.38
CA GLY A 88 29.52 -5.35 -2.16
C GLY A 88 28.88 -3.97 -2.28
N ALA A 89 29.62 -2.99 -2.82
CA ALA A 89 29.13 -1.64 -3.04
C ALA A 89 27.99 -1.60 -4.09
N GLY A 90 28.14 -2.32 -5.19
CA GLY A 90 27.12 -2.45 -6.22
C GLY A 90 25.84 -3.12 -5.72
N ALA A 91 25.96 -4.19 -4.94
CA ALA A 91 24.83 -4.87 -4.33
C ALA A 91 24.06 -3.98 -3.35
N ALA A 92 24.77 -3.27 -2.45
CA ALA A 92 24.15 -2.35 -1.50
C ALA A 92 23.45 -1.18 -2.22
N PHE A 93 24.08 -0.61 -3.25
CA PHE A 93 23.48 0.45 -4.05
C PHE A 93 22.21 -0.02 -4.78
N GLY A 94 22.26 -1.18 -5.44
CA GLY A 94 21.10 -1.78 -6.12
C GLY A 94 19.96 -2.12 -5.16
N ALA A 95 20.30 -2.63 -3.97
CA ALA A 95 19.32 -2.94 -2.94
C ALA A 95 18.55 -1.69 -2.47
N VAL A 96 19.24 -0.57 -2.22
CA VAL A 96 18.61 0.65 -1.70
C VAL A 96 17.83 1.39 -2.78
N THR A 97 18.39 1.53 -3.97
CA THR A 97 17.83 2.40 -5.02
C THR A 97 16.73 1.75 -5.85
N GLN A 98 16.74 0.43 -6.00
CA GLN A 98 15.81 -0.28 -6.87
C GLN A 98 14.96 -1.28 -6.08
N VAL A 99 15.60 -2.20 -5.37
CA VAL A 99 14.89 -3.27 -4.68
C VAL A 99 13.99 -2.72 -3.59
N GLY A 100 14.49 -1.78 -2.78
CA GLY A 100 13.71 -1.13 -1.72
C GLY A 100 12.38 -0.57 -2.25
N PRO A 101 12.40 0.41 -3.19
CA PRO A 101 11.18 0.98 -3.75
C PRO A 101 10.25 -0.02 -4.40
N ILE A 102 10.78 -0.99 -5.16
CA ILE A 102 9.97 -2.01 -5.83
C ILE A 102 9.21 -2.86 -4.80
N VAL A 103 9.93 -3.39 -3.80
CA VAL A 103 9.31 -4.23 -2.77
C VAL A 103 8.31 -3.41 -1.95
N THR A 104 8.65 -2.20 -1.54
CA THR A 104 7.73 -1.35 -0.78
C THR A 104 6.43 -1.08 -1.52
N VAL A 105 6.48 -0.68 -2.80
CA VAL A 105 5.27 -0.40 -3.59
C VAL A 105 4.41 -1.65 -3.77
N LEU A 106 5.03 -2.80 -4.08
CA LEU A 106 4.30 -4.05 -4.26
C LEU A 106 3.58 -4.49 -2.98
N ILE A 107 4.26 -4.45 -1.83
CA ILE A 107 3.69 -4.92 -0.57
C ILE A 107 2.64 -3.95 -0.04
N VAL A 108 2.88 -2.64 -0.11
CA VAL A 108 1.89 -1.64 0.34
C VAL A 108 0.64 -1.69 -0.54
N ALA A 109 0.79 -1.83 -1.86
CA ALA A 109 -0.34 -1.95 -2.78
C ALA A 109 -1.13 -3.26 -2.59
N GLY A 110 -0.47 -4.35 -2.21
CA GLY A 110 -1.12 -5.65 -1.98
C GLY A 110 -1.62 -5.84 -0.55
N ALA A 111 -0.70 -6.05 0.39
CA ALA A 111 -1.02 -6.37 1.78
C ALA A 111 -1.61 -5.16 2.55
N GLY A 112 -1.10 -3.95 2.29
CA GLY A 112 -1.61 -2.74 2.94
C GLY A 112 -3.07 -2.42 2.55
N SER A 113 -3.38 -2.45 1.26
CA SER A 113 -4.73 -2.14 0.76
C SER A 113 -5.79 -3.15 1.23
N THR A 114 -5.45 -4.43 1.21
CA THR A 114 -6.34 -5.52 1.67
C THR A 114 -6.61 -5.43 3.16
N ALA A 115 -5.60 -5.08 3.96
CA ALA A 115 -5.77 -4.85 5.40
C ALA A 115 -6.70 -3.67 5.69
N ILE A 116 -6.55 -2.56 4.97
CA ILE A 116 -7.43 -1.39 5.10
C ILE A 116 -8.88 -1.77 4.72
N CYS A 117 -9.06 -2.51 3.62
CA CYS A 117 -10.38 -2.96 3.17
C CYS A 117 -11.03 -3.90 4.20
N ALA A 118 -10.27 -4.82 4.79
CA ALA A 118 -10.76 -5.73 5.82
C ALA A 118 -11.15 -4.99 7.12
N ASP A 119 -10.35 -4.01 7.55
CA ASP A 119 -10.64 -3.20 8.74
C ASP A 119 -11.94 -2.41 8.56
N LEU A 120 -12.06 -1.66 7.45
CA LEU A 120 -13.27 -0.91 7.12
C LEU A 120 -14.49 -1.82 6.99
N GLY A 121 -14.37 -2.96 6.30
CA GLY A 121 -15.46 -3.93 6.17
C GLY A 121 -15.91 -4.50 7.51
N SER A 122 -14.98 -4.73 8.44
CA SER A 122 -15.31 -5.19 9.80
C SER A 122 -16.08 -4.13 10.59
N ARG A 123 -15.73 -2.84 10.43
CA ARG A 123 -16.45 -1.72 11.06
C ARG A 123 -17.84 -1.52 10.45
N THR A 124 -18.00 -1.76 9.15
CA THR A 124 -19.31 -1.76 8.50
C THR A 124 -20.21 -2.87 9.05
N ILE A 125 -19.71 -4.11 9.20
CA ILE A 125 -20.49 -5.23 9.75
C ILE A 125 -20.93 -4.98 11.20
N ARG A 126 -20.13 -4.22 11.96
CA ARG A 126 -20.43 -3.83 13.34
C ARG A 126 -21.28 -2.56 13.45
N GLU A 127 -21.71 -1.98 12.33
CA GLU A 127 -22.48 -0.72 12.27
C GLU A 127 -21.75 0.48 12.91
N GLU A 128 -20.44 0.40 13.12
CA GLU A 128 -19.64 1.48 13.73
C GLU A 128 -19.55 2.72 12.82
N ILE A 129 -19.54 2.51 11.49
CA ILE A 129 -19.50 3.60 10.50
C ILE A 129 -20.82 4.38 10.50
N ASP A 130 -21.95 3.68 10.49
CA ASP A 130 -23.28 4.29 10.47
C ASP A 130 -23.54 5.06 11.77
N ALA A 131 -23.03 4.56 12.90
CA ALA A 131 -23.10 5.25 14.19
C ALA A 131 -22.34 6.59 14.22
N MET A 132 -21.36 6.79 13.33
CA MET A 132 -20.62 8.06 13.19
C MET A 132 -21.26 9.05 12.20
N GLU A 133 -22.25 8.64 11.40
CA GLU A 133 -22.93 9.51 10.40
C GLU A 133 -24.08 10.36 11.00
N VAL A 134 -24.19 10.44 12.33
CA VAL A 134 -25.27 11.15 13.06
C VAL A 134 -25.11 12.67 13.05
#